data_AF-A0A7G2RN10-F1
#
_entry.id   AF-A0A7G2RN10-F1
#
_cell.length_a   1.000
_cell.length_b   1.000
_cell.length_c   1.000
_cell.angle_alpha   90.00
_cell.angle_beta   90.00
_cell.angle_gamma   90.00
#
_symmetry.space_group_name_H-M   'P 1'
#
loop_
_entity.id
_entity.type
_entity.pdbx_description
1 polymer ?
#
loop_
_entity_poly.entity_id
_entity_poly.type
_entity_poly.pdbx_seq_one_letter_code
_entity_poly.pdbx_strand_id
1 'polypeptide(L)'
;MTTSLDTQRTMQDGHWATPYTLEPGQTQYHELSHTRIWITLLDQEWLIRYQRMPEDDNQERWQQKVTHTLPDADLEVQRFVRPDDGSQVCYLPAMSSLATVIRPYQPLTIPAESECTIYVGTLLWMRIQAGSKGTHLMELPLADPSLTWVGRTTMEGELCYSAATFARLVLEAVPKRPWRAITPVRIVNERQAPLLLERFNLPTPLLSLHRNDKGQLWTPRVTVTCETDMNSARLKIDQSLIAAAGQCELISPAREQTARGGLVRAYDRIFG
;
A
#
# COMPACT_ATOMS: atom_id res chain seq x y z
N MET A 1 -32.29 26.66 3.83
CA MET A 1 -33.27 25.54 3.81
C MET A 1 -33.65 25.39 2.35
N THR A 2 -33.32 24.35 1.60
CA THR A 2 -33.28 22.91 1.91
C THR A 2 -32.56 22.26 0.72
N THR A 3 -31.37 21.71 0.91
CA THR A 3 -30.72 20.78 -0.05
C THR A 3 -29.50 20.15 0.65
N SER A 4 -29.74 19.37 1.71
CA SER A 4 -28.66 18.65 2.41
C SER A 4 -29.06 17.27 2.89
N LEU A 5 -30.17 16.71 2.39
CA LEU A 5 -30.78 15.51 2.99
C LEU A 5 -31.08 14.35 2.03
N ASP A 6 -30.74 14.42 0.74
CA ASP A 6 -31.16 13.38 -0.23
C ASP A 6 -30.05 12.57 -0.91
N THR A 7 -28.80 12.61 -0.43
CA THR A 7 -27.70 11.81 -1.03
C THR A 7 -26.99 10.88 -0.05
N GLN A 8 -27.64 10.45 1.03
CA GLN A 8 -27.24 9.26 1.78
C GLN A 8 -27.97 8.02 1.24
N ARG A 9 -27.83 7.74 -0.06
CA ARG A 9 -28.00 6.35 -0.55
C ARG A 9 -26.88 5.54 0.08
N THR A 10 -27.24 4.58 0.91
CA THR A 10 -26.37 3.82 1.82
C THR A 10 -25.10 3.35 1.11
N MET A 11 -23.98 3.99 1.41
CA MET A 11 -22.69 3.50 0.94
C MET A 11 -22.36 2.18 1.64
N GLN A 12 -21.80 1.24 0.90
CA GLN A 12 -21.36 -0.05 1.39
C GLN A 12 -19.86 -0.02 1.65
N ASP A 13 -19.35 -1.00 2.40
CA ASP A 13 -17.90 -1.15 2.53
C ASP A 13 -17.30 -1.68 1.22
N GLY A 14 -16.12 -1.16 0.87
CA GLY A 14 -15.32 -1.69 -0.22
C GLY A 14 -14.46 -2.87 0.24
N HIS A 15 -14.24 -3.77 -0.72
CA HIS A 15 -13.48 -5.01 -0.55
C HIS A 15 -12.44 -5.17 -1.67
N TRP A 16 -11.22 -5.52 -1.27
CA TRP A 16 -10.12 -5.85 -2.17
C TRP A 16 -10.31 -7.22 -2.80
N ALA A 17 -9.80 -7.41 -4.01
CA ALA A 17 -9.83 -8.69 -4.74
C ALA A 17 -11.21 -9.34 -4.80
N THR A 18 -12.25 -8.51 -4.86
CA THR A 18 -13.64 -8.93 -5.04
C THR A 18 -14.14 -8.32 -6.35
N PRO A 19 -14.75 -9.12 -7.25
CA PRO A 19 -15.33 -8.59 -8.47
C PRO A 19 -16.60 -7.80 -8.17
N TYR A 20 -16.70 -6.61 -8.77
CA TYR A 20 -17.90 -5.78 -8.80
C TYR A 20 -18.48 -5.87 -10.20
N THR A 21 -19.70 -6.39 -10.33
CA THR A 21 -20.39 -6.51 -11.61
C THR A 21 -21.16 -5.24 -11.91
N LEU A 22 -21.02 -4.72 -13.13
CA LEU A 22 -21.76 -3.56 -13.64
C LEU A 22 -22.61 -3.94 -14.84
N GLU A 23 -23.70 -3.22 -15.04
CA GLU A 23 -24.42 -3.19 -16.31
C GLU A 23 -23.89 -2.03 -17.17
N PRO A 24 -23.96 -2.11 -18.50
CA PRO A 24 -23.66 -0.96 -19.36
C PRO A 24 -24.44 0.29 -18.93
N GLY A 25 -23.74 1.42 -18.83
CA GLY A 25 -24.24 2.69 -18.30
C GLY A 25 -24.10 2.84 -16.78
N GLN A 26 -23.78 1.79 -16.03
CA GLN A 26 -23.51 1.90 -14.60
C GLN A 26 -22.08 2.36 -14.34
N THR A 27 -21.93 3.03 -13.20
CA THR A 27 -20.67 3.53 -12.65
C THR A 27 -20.46 2.98 -11.25
N GLN A 28 -19.37 2.27 -11.05
CA GLN A 28 -18.86 1.90 -9.74
C GLN A 28 -18.12 3.09 -9.14
N TYR A 29 -18.52 3.54 -7.96
CA TYR A 29 -17.86 4.61 -7.21
C TYR A 29 -17.19 4.07 -5.96
N HIS A 30 -15.97 4.53 -5.69
CA HIS A 30 -15.28 4.30 -4.43
C HIS A 30 -14.72 5.60 -3.85
N GLU A 31 -14.76 5.68 -2.52
CA GLU A 31 -14.06 6.68 -1.71
C GLU A 31 -13.18 5.97 -0.69
N LEU A 32 -11.87 6.18 -0.78
CA LEU A 32 -10.89 5.62 0.15
C LEU A 32 -9.63 6.49 0.24
N SER A 33 -9.06 6.60 1.45
CA SER A 33 -7.87 7.43 1.69
C SER A 33 -8.12 8.87 1.20
N HIS A 34 -7.32 9.36 0.26
CA HIS A 34 -7.44 10.69 -0.34
C HIS A 34 -7.88 10.62 -1.80
N THR A 35 -8.66 9.59 -2.14
CA THR A 35 -8.99 9.26 -3.53
C THR A 35 -10.46 8.92 -3.66
N ARG A 36 -11.12 9.62 -4.59
CA ARG A 36 -12.38 9.19 -5.17
C ARG A 36 -12.12 8.62 -6.55
N ILE A 37 -12.77 7.52 -6.88
CA ILE A 37 -12.63 6.87 -8.18
C ILE A 37 -13.99 6.42 -8.69
N TRP A 38 -14.17 6.59 -9.99
CA TRP A 38 -15.36 6.20 -10.74
C TRP A 38 -14.95 5.35 -11.93
N ILE A 39 -15.59 4.19 -12.07
CA ILE A 39 -15.42 3.31 -13.21
C ILE A 39 -16.77 3.10 -13.86
N THR A 40 -16.93 3.60 -15.07
CA THR A 40 -18.16 3.43 -15.85
C THR A 40 -17.95 2.34 -16.89
N LEU A 41 -18.88 1.39 -16.94
CA LEU A 41 -18.97 0.41 -18.01
C LEU A 41 -19.84 0.96 -19.14
N LEU A 42 -19.33 0.98 -20.36
CA LEU A 42 -20.10 1.23 -21.59
C LEU A 42 -20.08 0.00 -22.50
N ASP A 43 -20.82 0.04 -23.61
CA ASP A 43 -20.91 -1.09 -24.55
C ASP A 43 -19.54 -1.50 -25.12
N GLN A 44 -18.69 -0.51 -25.44
CA GLN A 44 -17.39 -0.74 -26.08
C GLN A 44 -16.20 -0.19 -25.28
N GLU A 45 -16.44 0.41 -24.11
CA GLU A 45 -15.39 1.09 -23.35
C GLU A 45 -15.54 0.96 -21.84
N TRP A 46 -14.41 1.03 -21.16
CA TRP A 46 -14.31 1.35 -19.74
C TRP A 46 -13.83 2.79 -19.60
N LEU A 47 -14.54 3.58 -18.81
CA LEU A 47 -14.14 4.95 -18.46
C LEU A 47 -13.69 4.97 -17.02
N ILE A 48 -12.48 5.50 -16.76
CA ILE A 48 -11.98 5.70 -15.41
C ILE A 48 -11.75 7.19 -15.18
N ARG A 49 -12.26 7.69 -14.06
CA ARG A 49 -11.98 9.03 -13.53
C ARG A 49 -11.58 8.90 -12.08
N TYR A 50 -10.67 9.74 -11.63
CA TYR A 50 -10.36 9.84 -10.20
C TYR A 50 -10.13 11.30 -9.81
N GLN A 51 -10.31 11.57 -8.52
CA GLN A 51 -10.11 12.88 -7.93
C GLN A 51 -9.34 12.73 -6.62
N ARG A 52 -8.35 13.60 -6.42
CA ARG A 52 -7.68 13.75 -5.13
C ARG A 52 -8.54 14.55 -4.17
N MET A 53 -8.68 14.01 -2.98
CA MET A 53 -9.32 14.68 -1.85
C MET A 53 -8.24 15.32 -0.98
N PRO A 54 -8.54 16.44 -0.29
CA PRO A 54 -7.67 16.97 0.74
C PRO A 54 -7.33 15.90 1.80
N GLU A 55 -6.24 16.11 2.52
CA GLU A 55 -5.91 15.28 3.67
C GLU A 55 -6.98 15.46 4.76
N ASP A 56 -7.92 14.51 4.83
CA ASP A 56 -8.85 14.35 5.95
C ASP A 56 -8.50 13.07 6.70
N ASP A 57 -7.89 13.23 7.88
CA ASP A 57 -7.42 12.11 8.71
C ASP A 57 -8.58 11.35 9.40
N ASN A 58 -9.81 11.87 9.29
CA ASN A 58 -10.99 11.22 9.87
C ASN A 58 -11.54 10.07 9.02
N GLN A 59 -11.12 9.94 7.75
CA GLN A 59 -11.59 8.85 6.93
C GLN A 59 -10.93 7.54 7.37
N GLU A 60 -11.75 6.63 7.91
CA GLU A 60 -11.28 5.32 8.37
C GLU A 60 -11.77 4.16 7.52
N ARG A 61 -12.82 4.41 6.72
CA ARG A 61 -13.55 3.41 5.95
C ARG A 61 -13.34 3.61 4.46
N TRP A 62 -13.27 2.48 3.76
CA TRP A 62 -13.40 2.44 2.31
C TRP A 62 -14.88 2.26 1.99
N GLN A 63 -15.46 3.26 1.35
CA GLN A 63 -16.88 3.27 1.01
C GLN A 63 -17.08 3.13 -0.50
N GLN A 64 -18.18 2.48 -0.90
CA GLN A 64 -18.51 2.26 -2.30
C GLN A 64 -20.01 2.31 -2.57
N LYS A 65 -20.38 2.58 -3.82
CA LYS A 65 -21.75 2.39 -4.35
C LYS A 65 -21.74 2.22 -5.86
N VAL A 66 -22.79 1.61 -6.39
CA VAL A 66 -23.12 1.66 -7.83
C VAL A 66 -24.07 2.84 -8.08
N THR A 67 -23.87 3.57 -9.17
CA THR A 67 -24.74 4.66 -9.61
C THR A 67 -24.91 4.64 -11.14
N HIS A 68 -25.93 5.32 -11.65
CA HIS A 68 -26.12 5.59 -13.09
C HIS A 68 -25.70 7.02 -13.47
N THR A 69 -25.31 7.83 -12.49
CA THR A 69 -24.87 9.21 -12.72
C THR A 69 -23.37 9.21 -13.02
N LEU A 70 -23.01 9.81 -14.15
CA LEU A 70 -21.61 10.03 -14.49
C LEU A 70 -20.97 11.06 -13.54
N PRO A 71 -19.64 11.01 -13.34
CA PRO A 71 -18.92 12.01 -12.56
C PRO A 71 -18.96 13.38 -13.25
N ASP A 72 -18.47 14.40 -12.55
CA ASP A 72 -18.31 15.74 -13.12
C ASP A 72 -17.57 15.69 -14.47
N ALA A 73 -18.07 16.46 -15.45
CA ALA A 73 -17.55 16.47 -16.80
C ALA A 73 -16.13 17.06 -16.88
N ASP A 74 -15.75 17.89 -15.90
CA ASP A 74 -14.43 18.52 -15.82
C ASP A 74 -13.34 17.57 -15.31
N LEU A 75 -13.71 16.40 -14.78
CA LEU A 75 -12.73 15.39 -14.37
C LEU A 75 -12.12 14.69 -15.59
N GLU A 76 -10.79 14.67 -15.64
CA GLU A 76 -10.03 13.98 -16.68
C GLU A 76 -10.47 12.51 -16.79
N VAL A 77 -10.77 12.10 -18.03
CA VAL A 77 -11.23 10.75 -18.33
C VAL A 77 -10.15 9.93 -19.01
N GLN A 78 -9.89 8.75 -18.46
CA GLN A 78 -9.08 7.74 -19.10
C GLN A 78 -10.00 6.69 -19.72
N ARG A 79 -9.80 6.41 -21.01
CA ARG A 79 -10.66 5.54 -21.82
C ARG A 79 -9.91 4.29 -22.22
N PHE A 80 -10.55 3.14 -22.03
CA PHE A 80 -9.99 1.85 -22.40
C PHE A 80 -11.01 1.12 -23.26
N VAL A 81 -10.56 0.55 -24.39
CA VAL A 81 -11.42 -0.31 -25.22
C VAL A 81 -11.80 -1.54 -24.42
N ARG A 82 -13.08 -1.91 -24.47
CA ARG A 82 -13.62 -3.14 -23.89
C ARG A 82 -13.49 -4.25 -24.95
N PRO A 83 -12.58 -5.23 -24.77
CA PRO A 83 -12.31 -6.25 -25.79
C PRO A 83 -13.30 -7.41 -25.79
N ASP A 84 -14.13 -7.52 -24.74
CA ASP A 84 -15.08 -8.62 -24.51
C ASP A 84 -16.34 -8.13 -23.78
N ASP A 85 -17.34 -8.99 -23.65
CA ASP A 85 -18.57 -8.72 -22.91
C ASP A 85 -18.41 -8.83 -21.38
N GLY A 86 -17.17 -8.95 -20.88
CA GLY A 86 -16.89 -8.95 -19.45
C GLY A 86 -17.35 -7.65 -18.79
N SER A 87 -18.07 -7.80 -17.68
CA SER A 87 -18.76 -6.71 -16.99
C SER A 87 -18.28 -6.49 -15.55
N GLN A 88 -17.24 -7.22 -15.17
CA GLN A 88 -16.67 -7.16 -13.83
C GLN A 88 -15.47 -6.23 -13.80
N VAL A 89 -15.37 -5.48 -12.70
CA VAL A 89 -14.16 -4.75 -12.31
C VAL A 89 -13.67 -5.25 -10.96
N CYS A 90 -12.36 -5.38 -10.83
CA CYS A 90 -11.70 -5.83 -9.61
C CYS A 90 -10.61 -4.83 -9.23
N TYR A 91 -10.50 -4.57 -7.93
CA TYR A 91 -9.50 -3.69 -7.35
C TYR A 91 -8.53 -4.55 -6.56
N LEU A 92 -7.25 -4.46 -6.90
CA LEU A 92 -6.18 -5.16 -6.21
C LEU A 92 -5.28 -4.14 -5.50
N PRO A 93 -4.93 -4.35 -4.22
CA PRO A 93 -3.95 -3.53 -3.56
C PRO A 93 -2.56 -3.90 -4.10
N ALA A 94 -1.65 -2.93 -4.18
CA ALA A 94 -0.25 -3.18 -4.51
C ALA A 94 0.66 -2.35 -3.61
N MET A 95 1.84 -2.90 -3.27
CA MET A 95 2.90 -2.12 -2.60
C MET A 95 3.42 -1.04 -3.55
N SER A 96 4.23 -0.09 -3.09
CA SER A 96 4.83 0.91 -3.98
C SER A 96 5.88 0.29 -4.93
N SER A 97 6.14 0.95 -6.06
CA SER A 97 7.15 0.53 -7.05
C SER A 97 8.58 0.93 -6.68
N LEU A 98 8.75 1.86 -5.74
CA LEU A 98 10.04 2.24 -5.15
C LEU A 98 10.04 1.88 -3.66
N ALA A 99 11.22 1.65 -3.10
CA ALA A 99 11.40 1.46 -1.66
C ALA A 99 10.82 2.66 -0.86
N THR A 100 10.41 2.41 0.38
CA THR A 100 9.77 3.41 1.23
C THR A 100 10.60 3.68 2.47
N VAL A 101 11.03 4.93 2.64
CA VAL A 101 11.71 5.42 3.82
C VAL A 101 10.69 5.60 4.95
N ILE A 102 10.86 4.82 6.01
CA ILE A 102 10.03 4.87 7.21
C ILE A 102 10.84 5.48 8.35
N ARG A 103 10.17 6.21 9.24
CA ARG A 103 10.77 6.84 10.41
C ARG A 103 9.99 6.44 11.67
N PRO A 104 10.64 6.18 12.81
CA PRO A 104 9.93 6.23 14.08
C PRO A 104 9.50 7.67 14.37
N TYR A 105 8.52 7.87 15.27
CA TYR A 105 8.06 9.22 15.63
C TYR A 105 9.18 10.06 16.26
N GLN A 106 9.96 9.41 17.12
CA GLN A 106 11.23 9.92 17.63
C GLN A 106 12.30 8.84 17.36
N PRO A 107 13.56 9.23 17.10
CA PRO A 107 14.64 8.27 16.97
C PRO A 107 14.66 7.26 18.12
N LEU A 108 14.91 6.00 17.80
CA LEU A 108 14.94 4.90 18.77
C LEU A 108 16.36 4.36 18.90
N THR A 109 16.84 4.20 20.12
CA THR A 109 18.11 3.50 20.38
C THR A 109 17.83 2.04 20.73
N ILE A 110 18.37 1.13 19.93
CA ILE A 110 18.37 -0.32 20.20
C ILE A 110 19.67 -0.62 20.98
N PRO A 111 19.59 -1.14 22.21
CA PRO A 111 20.79 -1.50 22.99
C PRO A 111 21.72 -2.47 22.26
N ALA A 112 22.98 -2.52 22.69
CA ALA A 112 23.93 -3.53 22.22
C ALA A 112 23.36 -4.94 22.41
N GLU A 113 23.64 -5.84 21.47
CA GLU A 113 23.28 -7.27 21.53
C GLU A 113 21.78 -7.51 21.82
N SER A 114 20.92 -6.68 21.24
CA SER A 114 19.48 -6.71 21.45
C SER A 114 18.69 -6.52 20.16
N GLU A 115 17.38 -6.69 20.23
CA GLU A 115 16.50 -6.53 19.09
C GLU A 115 15.23 -5.75 19.44
N CYS A 116 14.61 -5.18 18.42
CA CYS A 116 13.26 -4.65 18.52
C CYS A 116 12.43 -5.03 17.29
N THR A 117 11.12 -4.96 17.42
CA THR A 117 10.21 -5.01 16.28
C THR A 117 9.44 -3.71 16.22
N ILE A 118 9.44 -3.07 15.06
CA ILE A 118 8.57 -1.95 14.73
C ILE A 118 7.54 -2.40 13.71
N TYR A 119 6.37 -1.78 13.73
CA TYR A 119 5.28 -2.02 12.81
C TYR A 119 5.03 -0.77 11.99
N VAL A 120 4.95 -0.96 10.67
CA VAL A 120 4.77 0.13 9.71
C VAL A 120 3.44 -0.04 9.00
N GLY A 121 2.62 1.02 8.96
CA GLY A 121 1.43 1.09 8.11
C GLY A 121 1.76 1.75 6.78
N THR A 122 2.07 0.94 5.76
CA THR A 122 2.49 1.44 4.44
C THR A 122 1.26 1.71 3.57
N LEU A 123 1.16 2.90 2.99
CA LEU A 123 0.10 3.27 2.03
C LEU A 123 0.18 2.40 0.77
N LEU A 124 -0.97 2.09 0.19
CA LEU A 124 -1.09 1.19 -0.95
C LEU A 124 -1.48 1.89 -2.24
N TRP A 125 -1.20 1.19 -3.33
CA TRP A 125 -1.59 1.51 -4.69
C TRP A 125 -2.82 0.67 -5.02
N MET A 126 -3.75 1.24 -5.78
CA MET A 126 -4.91 0.53 -6.30
C MET A 126 -4.65 0.18 -7.76
N ARG A 127 -4.55 -1.11 -8.03
CA ARG A 127 -4.56 -1.68 -9.38
C ARG A 127 -5.99 -2.01 -9.77
N ILE A 128 -6.36 -1.64 -10.99
CA ILE A 128 -7.70 -1.79 -11.51
C ILE A 128 -7.66 -2.77 -12.67
N GLN A 129 -8.45 -3.82 -12.58
CA GLN A 129 -8.59 -4.84 -13.59
C GLN A 129 -10.05 -4.97 -14.01
N ALA A 130 -10.33 -5.15 -15.29
CA ALA A 130 -11.69 -5.31 -15.76
C ALA A 130 -11.82 -6.31 -16.91
N GLY A 131 -13.06 -6.73 -17.16
CA GLY A 131 -13.41 -7.67 -18.22
C GLY A 131 -13.12 -9.12 -17.85
N SER A 132 -13.47 -10.04 -18.77
CA SER A 132 -13.46 -11.49 -18.49
C SER A 132 -12.05 -12.03 -18.20
N LYS A 133 -11.02 -11.37 -18.74
CA LYS A 133 -9.61 -11.75 -18.60
C LYS A 133 -8.89 -11.03 -17.46
N GLY A 134 -9.57 -10.14 -16.71
CA GLY A 134 -8.92 -9.31 -15.69
C GLY A 134 -7.85 -8.37 -16.27
N THR A 135 -8.16 -7.75 -17.41
CA THR A 135 -7.25 -6.83 -18.12
C THR A 135 -6.87 -5.67 -17.21
N HIS A 136 -5.57 -5.43 -17.04
CA HIS A 136 -5.07 -4.27 -16.30
C HIS A 136 -5.43 -2.99 -17.05
N LEU A 137 -6.21 -2.12 -16.43
CA LEU A 137 -6.56 -0.82 -16.99
C LEU A 137 -5.60 0.26 -16.50
N MET A 138 -5.43 0.37 -15.18
CA MET A 138 -4.56 1.36 -14.58
C MET A 138 -4.11 0.98 -13.18
N GLU A 139 -3.17 1.76 -12.66
CA GLU A 139 -2.75 1.72 -11.26
C GLU A 139 -2.49 3.14 -10.76
N LEU A 140 -2.92 3.45 -9.54
CA LEU A 140 -2.70 4.75 -8.91
C LEU A 140 -2.38 4.61 -7.41
N PRO A 141 -1.56 5.50 -6.83
CA PRO A 141 -1.36 5.54 -5.39
C PRO A 141 -2.63 6.09 -4.70
N LEU A 142 -2.94 5.63 -3.48
CA LEU A 142 -4.16 6.05 -2.75
C LEU A 142 -4.02 7.38 -1.98
N ALA A 143 -2.84 7.99 -2.06
CA ALA A 143 -2.55 9.38 -1.71
C ALA A 143 -1.35 9.82 -2.57
N ASP A 144 -1.09 11.12 -2.66
CA ASP A 144 0.08 11.59 -3.42
C ASP A 144 1.37 11.19 -2.70
N PRO A 145 2.23 10.39 -3.35
CA PRO A 145 3.43 9.90 -2.69
C PRO A 145 4.48 11.00 -2.66
N SER A 146 5.09 11.22 -1.49
CA SER A 146 6.23 12.12 -1.36
C SER A 146 7.51 11.38 -1.78
N LEU A 147 8.28 11.97 -2.69
CA LEU A 147 9.58 11.44 -3.11
C LEU A 147 10.70 11.92 -2.19
N THR A 148 11.67 11.06 -1.96
CA THR A 148 12.88 11.37 -1.19
C THR A 148 14.09 10.67 -1.80
N TRP A 149 15.28 11.24 -1.57
CA TRP A 149 16.53 10.68 -2.04
C TRP A 149 17.29 10.04 -0.86
N VAL A 150 17.66 8.77 -0.99
CA VAL A 150 18.44 8.05 0.02
C VAL A 150 19.81 7.74 -0.55
N GLY A 151 20.84 8.41 -0.05
CA GLY A 151 22.18 8.27 -0.59
C GLY A 151 23.25 8.94 0.26
N ARG A 152 24.52 8.55 0.04
CA ARG A 152 25.68 9.20 0.67
C ARG A 152 25.88 10.62 0.16
N THR A 153 25.50 10.85 -1.10
CA THR A 153 25.56 12.15 -1.76
C THR A 153 24.30 12.38 -2.59
N THR A 154 24.14 13.60 -3.12
CA THR A 154 23.08 13.94 -4.09
C THR A 154 23.27 13.26 -5.45
N MET A 155 24.44 12.65 -5.70
CA MET A 155 24.75 11.92 -6.94
C MET A 155 24.75 10.40 -6.74
N GLU A 156 24.97 9.93 -5.52
CA GLU A 156 25.04 8.51 -5.17
C GLU A 156 23.94 8.16 -4.18
N GLY A 157 22.82 7.69 -4.70
CA GLY A 157 21.66 7.28 -3.92
C GLY A 157 20.57 6.66 -4.79
N GLU A 158 19.41 6.49 -4.18
CA GLU A 158 18.22 5.92 -4.80
C GLU A 158 17.02 6.80 -4.51
N LEU A 159 16.19 6.97 -5.55
CA LEU A 159 14.89 7.60 -5.42
C LEU A 159 13.96 6.65 -4.68
N CYS A 160 13.40 7.11 -3.57
CA CYS A 160 12.50 6.37 -2.69
C CYS A 160 11.22 7.18 -2.46
N TYR A 161 10.20 6.53 -1.91
CA TYR A 161 9.07 7.22 -1.31
C TYR A 161 9.33 7.51 0.17
N SER A 162 8.75 8.59 0.71
CA SER A 162 8.68 8.83 2.14
C SER A 162 7.36 8.31 2.69
N ALA A 163 7.39 7.55 3.78
CA ALA A 163 6.18 7.08 4.44
C ALA A 163 5.35 8.26 4.96
N ALA A 164 4.03 8.19 4.75
CA ALA A 164 3.08 9.16 5.31
C ALA A 164 2.83 8.96 6.81
N THR A 165 3.30 7.84 7.40
CA THR A 165 3.16 7.58 8.83
C THR A 165 4.45 7.09 9.45
N PHE A 166 4.51 7.25 10.77
CA PHE A 166 5.60 6.79 11.59
C PHE A 166 5.44 5.32 11.97
N ALA A 167 6.56 4.62 12.10
CA ALA A 167 6.63 3.30 12.67
C ALA A 167 6.22 3.31 14.16
N ARG A 168 5.65 2.20 14.63
CA ARG A 168 5.17 2.01 16.01
C ARG A 168 5.85 0.79 16.63
N LEU A 169 6.21 0.86 17.91
CA LEU A 169 6.72 -0.30 18.65
C LEU A 169 5.62 -1.28 19.07
N VAL A 170 4.40 -0.78 19.22
CA VAL A 170 3.23 -1.55 19.62
C VAL A 170 2.33 -1.73 18.40
N LEU A 171 2.01 -2.98 18.07
CA LEU A 171 1.19 -3.33 16.90
C LEU A 171 -0.18 -2.65 16.95
N GLU A 172 -0.81 -2.62 18.12
CA GLU A 172 -2.13 -2.06 18.36
C GLU A 172 -2.18 -0.55 18.11
N ALA A 173 -1.02 0.13 18.18
CA ALA A 173 -0.90 1.56 17.91
C ALA A 173 -0.79 1.88 16.41
N VAL A 174 -0.72 0.88 15.53
CA VAL A 174 -0.76 1.09 14.08
C VAL A 174 -2.20 1.37 13.64
N PRO A 175 -2.48 2.51 12.99
CA PRO A 175 -3.81 2.78 12.45
C PRO A 175 -4.24 1.71 11.45
N LYS A 176 -5.35 1.05 11.75
CA LYS A 176 -5.92 -0.01 10.90
C LYS A 176 -6.77 0.66 9.83
N ARG A 177 -6.24 0.73 8.61
CA ARG A 177 -6.91 1.35 7.45
C ARG A 177 -6.96 0.36 6.28
N PRO A 178 -8.07 0.26 5.51
CA PRO A 178 -8.19 -0.67 4.38
C PRO A 178 -7.13 -0.46 3.28
N TRP A 179 -6.59 0.75 3.16
CA TRP A 179 -5.57 1.15 2.17
C TRP A 179 -4.15 1.14 2.72
N ARG A 180 -3.91 0.51 3.88
CA ARG A 180 -2.58 0.34 4.45
C ARG A 180 -2.28 -1.12 4.73
N ALA A 181 -1.06 -1.54 4.41
CA ALA A 181 -0.54 -2.83 4.80
C ALA A 181 0.35 -2.70 6.04
N ILE A 182 0.19 -3.62 6.98
CA ILE A 182 1.01 -3.72 8.18
C ILE A 182 2.25 -4.55 7.84
N THR A 183 3.41 -3.93 7.99
CA THR A 183 4.71 -4.58 7.81
C THR A 183 5.45 -4.64 9.13
N PRO A 184 5.64 -5.85 9.71
CA PRO A 184 6.54 -6.05 10.83
C PRO A 184 7.99 -5.93 10.36
N VAL A 185 8.78 -5.10 11.02
CA VAL A 185 10.22 -4.94 10.79
C VAL A 185 10.96 -5.29 12.06
N ARG A 186 11.64 -6.43 12.06
CA ARG A 186 12.50 -6.86 13.17
C ARG A 186 13.92 -6.38 12.91
N ILE A 187 14.47 -5.63 13.85
CA ILE A 187 15.82 -5.06 13.76
C ILE A 187 16.66 -5.72 14.86
N VAL A 188 17.72 -6.41 14.47
CA VAL A 188 18.64 -7.11 15.36
C VAL A 188 19.96 -6.35 15.37
N ASN A 189 20.33 -5.84 16.54
CA ASN A 189 21.62 -5.21 16.78
C ASN A 189 22.56 -6.24 17.40
N GLU A 190 23.39 -6.89 16.58
CA GLU A 190 24.42 -7.84 17.03
C GLU A 190 25.73 -7.13 17.43
N ARG A 191 25.76 -5.81 17.35
CA ARG A 191 26.92 -4.99 17.72
C ARG A 191 27.03 -4.89 19.24
N GLN A 192 28.27 -4.71 19.70
CA GLN A 192 28.59 -4.37 21.10
C GLN A 192 28.32 -2.89 21.45
N ALA A 193 27.70 -2.13 20.54
CA ALA A 193 27.39 -0.72 20.70
C ALA A 193 25.90 -0.47 20.46
N PRO A 194 25.31 0.55 21.11
CA PRO A 194 23.93 0.93 20.83
C PRO A 194 23.76 1.35 19.36
N LEU A 195 22.59 1.04 18.82
CA LEU A 195 22.19 1.38 17.47
C LEU A 195 21.09 2.44 17.49
N LEU A 196 21.40 3.63 16.98
CA LEU A 196 20.41 4.67 16.72
C LEU A 196 19.65 4.39 15.41
N LEU A 197 18.33 4.34 15.48
CA LEU A 197 17.42 4.21 14.35
C LEU A 197 16.69 5.54 14.11
N GLU A 198 17.08 6.25 13.06
CA GLU A 198 16.44 7.50 12.62
C GLU A 198 15.47 7.29 11.45
N ARG A 199 15.86 6.43 10.51
CA ARG A 199 15.05 6.00 9.37
C ARG A 199 15.49 4.62 8.90
N PHE A 200 14.59 3.95 8.21
CA PHE A 200 14.80 2.65 7.61
C PHE A 200 14.21 2.62 6.21
N ASN A 201 14.94 2.09 5.23
CA ASN A 201 14.46 1.93 3.87
C ASN A 201 13.78 0.57 3.70
N LEU A 202 12.45 0.56 3.74
CA LEU A 202 11.64 -0.65 3.59
C LEU A 202 11.61 -1.08 2.12
N PRO A 203 11.98 -2.32 1.75
CA PRO A 203 12.03 -2.78 0.37
C PRO A 203 10.63 -3.16 -0.14
N THR A 204 9.74 -2.18 -0.20
CA THR A 204 8.33 -2.35 -0.54
C THR A 204 8.05 -3.06 -1.87
N PRO A 205 8.85 -2.93 -2.96
CA PRO A 205 8.61 -3.68 -4.19
C PRO A 205 8.72 -5.20 -4.02
N LEU A 206 9.49 -5.66 -3.02
CA LEU A 206 9.72 -7.08 -2.71
C LEU A 206 8.67 -7.68 -1.76
N LEU A 207 7.71 -6.87 -1.29
CA LEU A 207 6.70 -7.32 -0.33
C LEU A 207 5.40 -7.72 -1.02
N SER A 208 4.98 -8.96 -0.77
CA SER A 208 3.64 -9.44 -1.14
C SER A 208 2.60 -8.96 -0.14
N LEU A 209 1.35 -8.90 -0.57
CA LEU A 209 0.21 -8.46 0.23
C LEU A 209 -0.72 -9.62 0.51
N HIS A 210 -1.06 -9.76 1.79
CA HIS A 210 -1.94 -10.80 2.30
C HIS A 210 -3.06 -10.17 3.09
N ARG A 211 -4.24 -10.76 3.04
CA ARG A 211 -5.40 -10.33 3.81
C ARG A 211 -5.72 -11.34 4.88
N ASN A 212 -5.98 -10.87 6.10
CA ASN A 212 -6.49 -11.72 7.16
C ASN A 212 -8.03 -11.74 7.22
N ASP A 213 -8.59 -12.60 8.07
CA ASP A 213 -10.04 -12.76 8.27
C ASP A 213 -10.75 -11.47 8.72
N LYS A 214 -9.99 -10.48 9.23
CA LYS A 214 -10.49 -9.16 9.63
C LYS A 214 -10.43 -8.12 8.50
N GLY A 215 -10.06 -8.53 7.29
CA GLY A 215 -9.88 -7.63 6.14
C GLY A 215 -8.63 -6.75 6.22
N GLN A 216 -7.74 -6.96 7.19
CA GLN A 216 -6.51 -6.19 7.34
C GLN A 216 -5.45 -6.71 6.37
N LEU A 217 -4.69 -5.79 5.79
CA LEU A 217 -3.61 -6.13 4.88
C LEU A 217 -2.29 -6.23 5.64
N TRP A 218 -1.52 -7.27 5.32
CA TRP A 218 -0.26 -7.59 5.94
C TRP A 218 0.78 -7.93 4.88
N THR A 219 2.04 -7.68 5.21
CA THR A 219 3.19 -8.20 4.44
C THR A 219 3.94 -9.23 5.28
N PRO A 220 4.78 -10.06 4.64
CA PRO A 220 5.77 -10.82 5.39
C PRO A 220 6.68 -9.89 6.21
N ARG A 221 7.24 -10.44 7.30
CA ARG A 221 8.17 -9.70 8.16
C ARG A 221 9.47 -9.44 7.41
N VAL A 222 10.00 -8.23 7.57
CA VAL A 222 11.35 -7.88 7.17
C VAL A 222 12.25 -7.97 8.41
N THR A 223 13.31 -8.75 8.34
CA THR A 223 14.34 -8.82 9.38
C THR A 223 15.60 -8.15 8.87
N VAL A 224 16.15 -7.26 9.68
CA VAL A 224 17.41 -6.59 9.43
C VAL A 224 18.38 -6.92 10.55
N THR A 225 19.56 -7.40 10.20
CA THR A 225 20.61 -7.75 11.17
C THR A 225 21.83 -6.87 10.94
N CYS A 226 22.22 -6.11 11.97
CA CYS A 226 23.39 -5.23 11.94
C CYS A 226 24.53 -5.88 12.73
N GLU A 227 25.58 -6.35 12.04
CA GLU A 227 26.74 -7.03 12.65
C GLU A 227 27.89 -6.05 12.97
N THR A 228 28.23 -5.16 12.03
CA THR A 228 29.42 -4.29 12.13
C THR A 228 29.02 -2.83 12.04
N ASP A 229 28.56 -2.41 10.87
CA ASP A 229 28.04 -1.09 10.61
C ASP A 229 26.63 -1.16 10.00
N MET A 230 26.01 -0.01 9.84
CA MET A 230 24.65 0.08 9.29
C MET A 230 24.60 -0.12 7.78
N ASN A 231 25.74 -0.01 7.10
CA ASN A 231 25.86 -0.16 5.65
C ASN A 231 26.03 -1.65 5.28
N SER A 232 26.46 -2.50 6.21
CA SER A 232 26.65 -3.95 6.04
C SER A 232 25.48 -4.79 6.57
N ALA A 233 24.38 -4.14 6.96
CA ALA A 233 23.22 -4.82 7.52
C ALA A 233 22.63 -5.86 6.54
N ARG A 234 22.29 -7.06 7.02
CA ARG A 234 21.67 -8.10 6.19
C ARG A 234 20.16 -7.98 6.25
N LEU A 235 19.50 -8.02 5.08
CA LEU A 235 18.04 -8.01 4.98
C LEU A 235 17.52 -9.38 4.58
N LYS A 236 16.49 -9.84 5.32
CA LYS A 236 15.74 -11.05 5.03
C LYS A 236 14.24 -10.74 5.04
N ILE A 237 13.52 -11.28 4.07
CA ILE A 237 12.06 -11.27 4.04
C ILE A 237 11.59 -12.68 4.37
N ASP A 238 10.69 -12.81 5.34
CA ASP A 238 10.16 -14.11 5.71
C ASP A 238 9.24 -14.67 4.62
N GLN A 239 9.15 -16.00 4.53
CA GLN A 239 8.24 -16.67 3.60
C GLN A 239 6.81 -16.74 4.15
N SER A 240 6.65 -16.74 5.47
CA SER A 240 5.36 -16.76 6.16
C SER A 240 5.13 -15.47 6.92
N LEU A 241 3.85 -15.21 7.24
CA LEU A 241 3.46 -14.09 8.08
C LEU A 241 3.68 -14.42 9.57
N ILE A 242 3.81 -13.36 10.38
CA ILE A 242 3.89 -13.51 11.83
C ILE A 242 2.55 -14.01 12.38
N ALA A 243 2.58 -14.74 13.50
CA ALA A 243 1.37 -15.28 14.13
C ALA A 243 0.29 -14.22 14.44
N ALA A 244 0.71 -12.98 14.77
CA ALA A 244 -0.20 -11.87 15.05
C ALA A 244 -1.06 -11.45 13.85
N ALA A 245 -0.65 -11.78 12.62
CA ALA A 245 -1.46 -11.53 11.43
C ALA A 245 -2.72 -12.42 11.37
N GLY A 246 -2.69 -13.57 12.05
CA GLY A 246 -3.75 -14.58 11.99
C GLY A 246 -3.66 -15.44 10.73
N GLN A 247 -4.78 -16.07 10.36
CA GLN A 247 -4.89 -16.73 9.06
C GLN A 247 -4.91 -15.67 7.97
N CYS A 248 -4.14 -15.91 6.91
CA CYS A 248 -3.98 -14.97 5.82
C CYS A 248 -4.01 -15.66 4.48
N GLU A 249 -4.62 -15.00 3.51
CA GLU A 249 -4.58 -15.38 2.09
C GLU A 249 -3.77 -14.37 1.30
N LEU A 250 -3.06 -14.83 0.28
CA LEU A 250 -2.33 -13.96 -0.65
C LEU A 250 -3.34 -13.21 -1.54
N ILE A 251 -3.26 -11.88 -1.54
CA ILE A 251 -4.12 -11.01 -2.36
C ILE A 251 -3.37 -10.45 -3.57
N SER A 252 -2.12 -10.03 -3.37
CA SER A 252 -1.28 -9.53 -4.46
C SER A 252 0.16 -9.99 -4.29
N PRO A 253 0.82 -10.42 -5.38
CA PRO A 253 2.24 -10.77 -5.33
C PRO A 253 3.10 -9.53 -5.08
N ALA A 254 4.35 -9.76 -4.67
CA ALA A 254 5.37 -8.73 -4.72
C ALA A 254 5.56 -8.24 -6.18
N ARG A 255 5.93 -6.97 -6.36
CA ARG A 255 6.21 -6.42 -7.69
C ARG A 255 7.46 -7.03 -8.29
N GLU A 256 8.45 -7.21 -7.43
CA GLU A 256 9.73 -7.78 -7.76
C GLU A 256 9.91 -9.09 -7.00
N GLN A 257 10.51 -10.08 -7.66
CA GLN A 257 10.83 -11.36 -7.05
C GLN A 257 12.30 -11.36 -6.67
N THR A 258 12.61 -11.72 -5.43
CA THR A 258 14.01 -12.00 -5.05
C THR A 258 14.51 -13.22 -5.81
N ALA A 259 15.74 -13.17 -6.32
CA ALA A 259 16.41 -14.36 -6.86
C ALA A 259 16.44 -15.49 -5.80
N ARG A 260 16.39 -16.76 -6.25
CA ARG A 260 16.38 -17.94 -5.37
C ARG A 260 17.53 -17.85 -4.36
N GLY A 261 17.21 -17.67 -3.07
CA GLY A 261 18.20 -17.54 -2.00
C GLY A 261 17.80 -16.62 -0.83
N GLY A 262 16.75 -15.80 -0.96
CA GLY A 262 16.13 -15.04 0.16
C GLY A 262 17.00 -13.98 0.83
N LEU A 263 18.29 -13.89 0.46
CA LEU A 263 19.20 -12.82 0.83
C LEU A 263 19.13 -11.75 -0.24
N VAL A 264 18.45 -10.65 0.09
CA VAL A 264 18.66 -9.40 -0.63
C VAL A 264 19.96 -8.85 -0.10
N ARG A 265 21.00 -8.79 -0.95
CA ARG A 265 22.21 -8.05 -0.59
C ARG A 265 21.76 -6.62 -0.37
N ALA A 266 21.83 -6.18 0.88
CA ALA A 266 21.62 -4.80 1.21
C ALA A 266 22.62 -3.99 0.40
N TYR A 267 22.12 -3.19 -0.53
CA TYR A 267 22.90 -2.04 -0.96
C TYR A 267 23.10 -1.17 0.29
N ASP A 268 24.31 -0.61 0.45
CA ASP A 268 24.90 0.24 1.53
C ASP A 268 23.99 1.29 2.28
N ARG A 269 22.68 1.10 2.39
CA ARG A 269 21.67 2.18 2.38
C ARG A 269 20.37 1.84 3.10
N ILE A 270 20.35 0.76 3.88
CA ILE A 270 19.15 0.36 4.65
C ILE A 270 18.80 1.40 5.72
N PHE A 271 19.81 2.07 6.26
CA PHE A 271 19.67 3.07 7.31
C PHE A 271 20.53 4.29 6.96
N GLY A 272 20.14 5.45 7.48
CA GLY A 272 20.87 6.71 7.35
C GLY A 272 20.20 7.81 8.12
#